data_AF-A0A438H027-F1
#
_entry.id   AF-A0A438H027-F1
#
_cell.length_a   1.000
_cell.length_b   1.000
_cell.length_c   1.000
_cell.angle_alpha   90.00
_cell.angle_beta   90.00
_cell.angle_gamma   90.00
#
_symmetry.space_group_name_H-M   'P 1'
#
loop_
_entity.id
_entity.type
_entity.pdbx_description
1 polymer ?
#
loop_
_entity_poly.entity_id
_entity_poly.type
_entity_poly.pdbx_seq_one_letter_code
_entity_poly.pdbx_strand_id
1 'polypeptide(L)' 'MKEDHLSDLLDARVVKEGMKEDINEIAFLARRCINLNGKKRPTMMEVAMELERIRKCQGDFRAQENSKEIEYNTTELIGP' A
#
# COMPACT_ATOMS: atom_id res chain seq x y z
N MET A 1 -10.38 14.99 -17.86
CA MET A 1 -9.98 13.65 -17.38
C MET A 1 -9.51 13.80 -15.93
N LYS A 2 -9.74 12.84 -15.04
CA LYS A 2 -9.10 12.87 -13.72
C LYS A 2 -7.72 12.25 -13.91
N GLU A 3 -6.73 13.11 -13.88
CA GLU A 3 -5.33 12.75 -14.04
C GLU A 3 -4.84 12.23 -12.68
N ASP A 4 -4.23 11.04 -12.68
CA ASP A 4 -3.79 10.35 -11.46
C ASP A 4 -2.40 10.86 -11.07
N HIS A 5 -2.37 12.00 -10.38
CA HIS A 5 -1.16 12.65 -9.87
C HIS A 5 -0.71 12.10 -8.52
N LEU A 6 -1.20 10.94 -8.09
CA LEU A 6 -0.83 10.42 -6.78
C LEU A 6 0.69 10.22 -6.69
N SER A 7 1.30 9.67 -7.74
CA SER A 7 2.75 9.45 -7.82
C SER A 7 3.58 10.72 -7.67
N ASP A 8 3.05 11.88 -8.08
CA ASP A 8 3.74 13.17 -8.03
C ASP A 8 3.76 13.76 -6.59
N LEU A 9 2.85 13.31 -5.72
CA LEU A 9 2.69 13.80 -4.35
C LEU A 9 3.49 12.97 -3.33
N LEU A 10 3.74 11.70 -3.64
CA LEU A 10 4.32 10.76 -2.68
C LEU A 10 5.79 11.09 -2.40
N ASP A 11 6.15 11.05 -1.13
CA ASP A 11 7.55 11.11 -0.72
C ASP A 11 8.31 9.93 -1.34
N ALA A 12 9.53 10.20 -1.85
CA ALA A 12 10.34 9.19 -2.52
C ALA A 12 10.57 7.93 -1.66
N ARG A 13 10.61 8.09 -0.32
CA ARG A 13 10.71 6.97 0.61
C ARG A 13 9.47 6.11 0.60
N VAL A 14 8.28 6.71 0.54
CA VAL A 14 7.01 5.99 0.47
C VAL A 14 6.90 5.21 -0.83
N VAL A 15 7.34 5.80 -1.96
CA VAL A 15 7.37 5.11 -3.27
C VAL A 15 8.32 3.92 -3.25
N LYS A 16 9.45 4.03 -2.54
CA LYS A 16 10.47 2.98 -2.47
C LYS A 16 10.11 1.84 -1.50
N GLU A 17 9.53 2.17 -0.35
CA GLU A 17 9.32 1.22 0.77
C GLU A 17 7.88 0.72 0.89
N GLY A 18 6.89 1.45 0.37
CA GLY A 18 5.47 1.13 0.53
C GLY A 18 4.93 0.21 -0.56
N MET A 19 3.99 -0.65 -0.19
CA MET A 19 3.24 -1.46 -1.16
C MET A 19 2.27 -0.55 -1.93
N LYS A 20 2.20 -0.74 -3.25
CA LYS A 20 1.40 0.11 -4.14
C LYS A 20 -0.09 0.07 -3.76
N GLU A 21 -0.57 -1.09 -3.38
CA GLU A 21 -1.95 -1.35 -2.96
C GLU A 21 -2.30 -0.56 -1.70
N ASP A 22 -1.45 -0.63 -0.67
CA ASP A 22 -1.63 0.11 0.58
C ASP A 22 -1.57 1.61 0.35
N ILE A 23 -0.60 2.08 -0.47
CA ILE A 23 -0.48 3.49 -0.84
C ILE A 23 -1.77 3.99 -1.48
N ASN A 24 -2.34 3.22 -2.42
CA ASN A 24 -3.59 3.58 -3.08
C ASN A 24 -4.78 3.61 -2.10
N GLU A 25 -4.91 2.62 -1.22
CA GLU A 25 -5.98 2.60 -0.23
C GLU A 25 -5.87 3.76 0.78
N ILE A 26 -4.66 4.03 1.28
CA ILE A 26 -4.39 5.16 2.18
C ILE A 26 -4.65 6.50 1.48
N ALA A 27 -4.23 6.65 0.23
CA ALA A 27 -4.48 7.87 -0.55
C ALA A 27 -5.98 8.09 -0.79
N PHE A 28 -6.73 7.03 -1.08
CA PHE A 28 -8.18 7.09 -1.22
C PHE A 28 -8.86 7.51 0.09
N LEU A 29 -8.42 6.95 1.23
CA LEU A 29 -8.89 7.33 2.55
C LEU A 29 -8.58 8.80 2.86
N ALA A 30 -7.33 9.23 2.65
CA ALA A 30 -6.91 10.62 2.85
C ALA A 30 -7.76 11.60 2.02
N ARG A 31 -8.02 11.27 0.76
CA ARG A 31 -8.90 12.05 -0.13
C ARG A 31 -10.33 12.19 0.41
N ARG A 32 -10.86 11.16 1.07
CA ARG A 32 -12.17 11.22 1.74
C ARG A 32 -12.12 12.09 3.01
N CYS A 33 -11.04 12.02 3.79
CA CYS A 33 -10.86 12.83 5.00
C CYS A 33 -10.84 14.34 4.71
N ILE A 34 -10.26 14.77 3.58
CA ILE A 34 -10.17 16.19 3.20
C ILE A 34 -11.34 16.67 2.33
N ASN A 35 -12.45 15.92 2.27
CA ASN A 35 -13.60 16.31 1.44
C ASN A 35 -14.09 17.72 1.80
N LEU A 36 -14.30 18.57 0.79
CA LEU A 36 -14.81 19.94 0.98
C LEU A 36 -16.19 19.94 1.67
N ASN A 37 -17.02 18.92 1.40
CA ASN A 37 -18.25 18.70 2.13
C ASN A 37 -17.96 17.90 3.40
N GLY A 38 -18.00 18.57 4.55
CA GLY A 38 -17.77 17.97 5.87
C GLY A 38 -18.68 16.78 6.18
N LYS A 39 -19.93 16.77 5.68
CA LYS A 39 -20.87 15.65 5.87
C LYS A 39 -20.49 14.38 5.10
N LYS A 40 -19.58 14.49 4.13
CA LYS A 40 -19.04 13.36 3.36
C LYS A 40 -17.68 12.88 3.88
N ARG A 41 -17.11 13.56 4.87
CA ARG A 41 -15.88 13.09 5.53
C ARG A 41 -16.23 11.87 6.39
N PRO A 42 -15.36 10.85 6.43
CA PRO A 42 -15.51 9.76 7.37
C PRO A 42 -15.37 10.29 8.80
N THR A 43 -16.03 9.61 9.73
CA THR A 43 -15.79 9.75 11.16
C THR A 43 -14.42 9.19 11.52
N MET A 44 -13.82 9.65 12.62
CA MET A 44 -12.54 9.09 13.08
C MET A 44 -12.62 7.59 13.41
N MET A 45 -13.81 7.09 13.79
CA MET A 45 -14.04 5.66 13.99
C MET A 45 -13.91 4.88 12.68
N GLU A 46 -14.55 5.35 11.61
CA GLU A 46 -14.41 4.75 10.27
C GLU A 46 -12.97 4.81 9.77
N VAL A 47 -12.29 5.94 9.98
CA VAL A 47 -10.86 6.09 9.62
C VAL A 47 -10.01 5.07 10.37
N ALA A 48 -10.21 4.90 11.68
CA ALA A 48 -9.47 3.93 12.48
C ALA A 48 -9.71 2.49 12.01
N MET A 49 -10.97 2.12 11.73
CA MET A 49 -11.33 0.80 11.21
C MET A 49 -10.69 0.53 9.84
N GLU A 50 -10.72 1.51 8.93
CA GLU A 50 -10.17 1.37 7.59
C GLU A 50 -8.65 1.25 7.61
N LEU A 51 -7.96 2.03 8.45
CA LEU A 51 -6.52 1.88 8.69
C LEU A 51 -6.16 0.52 9.31
N GLU A 52 -6.99 0.02 10.25
CA GLU A 52 -6.77 -1.31 10.82
C GLU A 52 -6.93 -2.41 9.76
N ARG A 53 -7.90 -2.28 8.85
CA ARG A 53 -8.09 -3.19 7.72
C ARG A 53 -6.86 -3.20 6.80
N ILE A 54 -6.38 -2.01 6.38
CA ILE A 54 -5.19 -1.87 5.53
C ILE A 54 -3.99 -2.58 6.18
N ARG A 55 -3.76 -2.34 7.48
CA ARG A 55 -2.67 -2.99 8.23
C ARG A 55 -2.82 -4.51 8.31
N LYS A 56 -4.03 -5.04 8.45
CA LYS A 56 -4.26 -6.50 8.53
C LYS A 56 -4.04 -7.20 7.20
N CYS A 57 -4.43 -6.58 6.08
CA CYS A 57 -4.18 -7.12 4.74
C CYS A 57 -2.68 -7.36 4.49
N GLN A 58 -1.78 -6.51 5.02
CA GLN A 58 -0.34 -6.74 4.96
C GLN A 58 0.12 -8.06 5.63
N GLY A 59 -0.57 -8.50 6.68
CA GLY A 59 -0.27 -9.76 7.39
C GLY A 59 -0.57 -11.00 6.54
N ASP A 60 -1.64 -10.95 5.75
CA ASP A 60 -2.05 -12.05 4.87
C ASP A 60 -1.15 -12.12 3.62
N PHE A 61 -0.75 -10.98 3.04
CA PHE A 61 0.16 -10.95 1.89
C PHE A 61 1.62 -11.32 2.25
N ARG A 62 2.11 -10.91 3.43
CA ARG A 62 3.46 -11.31 3.91
C ARG A 62 3.62 -12.81 4.10
N ALA A 63 2.54 -13.53 4.39
CA ALA A 63 2.56 -15.00 4.44
C ALA A 63 2.74 -15.63 3.04
N GLN A 64 2.41 -14.91 1.97
CA GLN A 64 2.47 -15.38 0.58
C GLN A 64 3.76 -14.97 -0.15
N GLU A 65 4.36 -13.81 0.17
CA GLU A 65 5.64 -13.38 -0.43
C GLU A 65 6.84 -14.23 -0.03
N ASN A 66 6.76 -14.95 1.09
CA ASN A 66 7.81 -15.88 1.54
C ASN A 66 7.98 -17.12 0.62
N SER A 67 7.15 -17.27 -0.42
CA SER A 67 7.17 -18.41 -1.35
C SER A 67 7.87 -18.15 -2.70
N LYS A 68 8.34 -16.92 -2.98
CA LYS A 68 8.98 -16.59 -4.27
C LYS A 68 10.48 -16.26 -4.19
N GLU A 69 11.08 -16.27 -3.01
CA GLU A 69 12.53 -16.01 -2.85
C GLU A 69 13.41 -17.28 -2.89
N ILE A 70 12.82 -18.48 -3.00
CA ILE A 70 13.56 -19.76 -3.05
C ILE A 70 13.56 -20.36 -4.47
N GLU A 71 13.86 -19.58 -5.51
CA GLU A 71 14.11 -20.17 -6.85
C GLU A 71 15.09 -19.35 -7.70
N TYR A 72 16.14 -18.78 -7.08
CA TYR A 72 17.25 -18.18 -7.85
C TYR A 72 18.66 -18.51 -7.32
N ASN A 73 18.78 -19.30 -6.25
CA ASN A 73 20.06 -19.49 -5.55
C ASN A 73 20.72 -20.87 -5.73
N THR A 74 20.28 -21.71 -6.67
CA THR A 74 20.85 -23.06 -6.84
C THR A 74 21.58 -23.31 -8.17
N THR A 75 21.70 -22.33 -9.07
CA THR A 75 22.28 -22.58 -10.41
C THR A 75 23.72 -22.08 -10.61
N GLU A 76 24.36 -21.44 -9.63
CA GLU A 76 25.74 -20.92 -9.80
C GLU A 76 26.88 -21.75 -9.16
N LEU A 77 26.64 -22.97 -8.70
CA LEU A 77 27.73 -23.87 -8.27
C LEU A 77 27.89 -25.08 -9.18
N ILE A 78 27.96 -24.86 -10.50
CA ILE A 78 28.67 -25.78 -11.40
C ILE A 78 29.49 -24.96 -12.40
N GLY A 79 30.81 -25.00 -12.23
CA GLY A 79 31.74 -24.81 -13.33
C GLY A 79 33.18 -24.62 -12.85
N PRO A 80 34.17 -24.90 -13.71
CA PRO A 80 34.32 -26.05 -14.61
C PRO A 80 35.04 -27.24 -13.93
#